data_AF-A0A6P2IF27-F1
#
_entry.id   AF-A0A6P2IF27-F1
#
_cell.length_a   1.000
_cell.length_b   1.000
_cell.length_c   1.000
_cell.angle_alpha   90.00
_cell.angle_beta   90.00
_cell.angle_gamma   90.00
#
_symmetry.space_group_name_H-M   'P 1'
#
loop_
_entity.id
_entity.type
_entity.pdbx_description
1 polymer ?
#
loop_
_entity_poly.entity_id
_entity_poly.type
_entity_poly.pdbx_seq_one_letter_code
_entity_poly.pdbx_strand_id
1 'polypeptide(L)'
;MAYIIQNVHGPAPLAVGERTWGDATEIDFGAMTSCIALVEQAPAQPTQVRGIHLSIVSADGTKVYDPAADVAGQVETIMQQSGDLRACLGRIDLWQASQSQELQDFFVGLMQSLDMLNWVQVEDGNLRVRIHGGVMQYQHGTGAWTNV
;
A
#
# COMPACT_ATOMS: atom_id res chain seq x y z
N MET A 1 16.31 0.34 -0.63
CA MET A 1 16.45 -0.09 -2.05
C MET A 1 15.30 -1.03 -2.30
N ALA A 2 14.39 -0.70 -3.23
CA ALA A 2 13.20 -1.49 -3.53
C ALA A 2 13.59 -2.93 -3.90
N TYR A 3 13.02 -3.93 -3.25
CA TYR A 3 13.11 -5.31 -3.71
C TYR A 3 12.14 -5.50 -4.87
N ILE A 4 12.65 -5.99 -5.99
CA ILE A 4 11.83 -6.48 -7.10
C ILE A 4 11.44 -7.91 -6.74
N ILE A 5 10.13 -8.22 -6.72
CA ILE A 5 9.66 -9.60 -6.56
C ILE A 5 10.13 -10.41 -7.75
N GLN A 6 10.99 -11.39 -7.49
CA GLN A 6 11.53 -12.27 -8.52
C GLN A 6 10.64 -13.49 -8.79
N ASN A 7 9.73 -13.82 -7.86
CA ASN A 7 8.84 -14.97 -7.95
C ASN A 7 7.38 -14.50 -8.00
N VAL A 8 6.95 -14.02 -9.18
CA VAL A 8 5.53 -13.84 -9.48
C VAL A 8 5.01 -15.16 -10.07
N HIS A 9 3.92 -15.69 -9.53
CA HIS A 9 3.17 -16.76 -10.20
C HIS A 9 2.21 -16.14 -11.22
N GLY A 10 2.43 -16.35 -12.52
CA GLY A 10 1.58 -15.85 -13.62
C GLY A 10 2.24 -14.78 -14.51
N PRO A 11 1.55 -14.26 -15.55
CA PRO A 11 2.02 -13.08 -16.30
C PRO A 11 2.25 -11.90 -15.34
N ALA A 12 3.24 -11.06 -15.63
CA ALA A 12 3.69 -10.00 -14.71
C ALA A 12 2.50 -9.17 -14.17
N PRO A 13 2.41 -8.93 -12.84
CA PRO A 13 1.12 -8.91 -12.18
C PRO A 13 0.46 -7.53 -12.06
N LEU A 14 1.09 -6.47 -12.56
CA LEU A 14 0.60 -5.11 -12.34
C LEU A 14 0.76 -4.28 -13.61
N ALA A 15 -0.35 -4.02 -14.32
CA ALA A 15 -0.50 -2.87 -15.22
C ALA A 15 -0.82 -1.57 -14.44
N VAL A 16 -0.91 -1.65 -13.11
CA VAL A 16 -0.91 -0.53 -12.18
C VAL A 16 0.52 -0.05 -12.00
N GLY A 17 0.83 1.16 -12.47
CA GLY A 17 2.15 1.75 -12.29
C GLY A 17 2.38 2.13 -10.83
N GLU A 18 3.01 1.25 -10.04
CA GLU A 18 4.12 1.54 -9.13
C GLU A 18 4.49 0.29 -8.34
N ARG A 19 5.74 -0.16 -8.53
CA ARG A 19 6.22 -1.50 -8.19
C ARG A 19 7.34 -1.44 -7.15
N THR A 20 7.10 -0.76 -6.03
CA THR A 20 8.10 -0.64 -4.95
C THR A 20 7.64 -1.36 -3.70
N TRP A 21 8.40 -2.38 -3.34
CA TRP A 21 8.13 -3.34 -2.29
C TRP A 21 9.44 -3.49 -1.53
N GLY A 22 9.39 -3.59 -0.21
CA GLY A 22 10.59 -3.90 0.54
C GLY A 22 10.53 -3.45 1.97
N ASP A 23 11.42 -4.05 2.75
CA ASP A 23 11.62 -3.71 4.14
C ASP A 23 12.67 -2.59 4.19
N ALA A 24 12.34 -1.49 4.84
CA ALA A 24 13.25 -0.37 5.02
C ALA A 24 13.00 0.32 6.35
N THR A 25 14.02 0.97 6.91
CA THR A 25 13.84 1.82 8.09
C THR A 25 12.87 2.97 7.81
N GLU A 26 12.78 3.37 6.55
CA GLU A 26 11.83 4.34 6.04
C GLU A 26 11.58 4.04 4.55
N ILE A 27 10.32 4.15 4.12
CA ILE A 27 9.90 4.07 2.73
C ILE A 27 9.42 5.45 2.31
N ASP A 28 9.96 5.94 1.21
CA ASP A 28 9.44 7.09 0.47
C ASP A 28 8.65 6.58 -0.73
N PHE A 29 7.34 6.75 -0.69
CA PHE A 29 6.43 6.36 -1.76
C PHE A 29 6.41 7.38 -2.89
N GLY A 30 7.07 8.53 -2.72
CA GLY A 30 6.99 9.63 -3.67
C GLY A 30 5.61 10.27 -3.68
N ALA A 31 5.30 10.95 -4.78
CA ALA A 31 4.05 11.68 -4.94
C ALA A 31 2.87 10.71 -5.11
N MET A 32 2.00 10.65 -4.10
CA MET A 32 0.78 9.87 -4.15
C MET A 32 -0.28 10.63 -4.94
N THR A 33 -0.78 10.05 -6.04
CA THR A 33 -1.91 10.56 -6.82
C THR A 33 -2.98 9.50 -6.93
N SER A 34 -4.06 9.62 -6.15
CA SER A 34 -5.18 8.66 -6.15
C SER A 34 -4.84 7.22 -5.72
N CYS A 35 -3.74 7.03 -5.02
CA CYS A 35 -3.21 5.74 -4.63
C CYS A 35 -3.24 5.54 -3.11
N ILE A 36 -3.02 4.30 -2.70
CA ILE A 36 -2.88 3.88 -1.31
C ILE A 36 -1.55 3.16 -1.09
N ALA A 37 -1.00 3.33 0.09
CA ALA A 37 0.13 2.57 0.60
C ALA A 37 -0.40 1.61 1.67
N LEU A 38 -0.20 0.31 1.46
CA LEU A 38 -0.39 -0.71 2.48
C LEU A 38 0.94 -0.91 3.18
N VAL A 39 0.97 -0.77 4.49
CA VAL A 39 2.19 -0.88 5.28
C VAL A 39 2.00 -1.79 6.47
N GLU A 40 3.07 -2.48 6.84
CA GLU A 40 3.17 -3.27 8.06
C GLU A 40 4.56 -3.14 8.66
N GLN A 41 4.71 -3.50 9.92
CA GLN A 41 6.03 -3.77 10.49
C GLN A 41 6.60 -5.01 9.81
N ALA A 42 7.84 -4.93 9.34
CA ALA A 42 8.49 -6.06 8.67
C ALA A 42 8.63 -7.23 9.68
N PRO A 43 8.04 -8.42 9.39
CA PRO A 43 7.97 -9.52 10.36
C PRO A 43 9.33 -10.00 10.88
N ALA A 44 10.37 -9.95 10.05
CA ALA A 44 11.73 -10.38 10.42
C ALA A 44 12.58 -9.24 11.03
N GLN A 45 12.16 -7.98 10.90
CA GLN A 45 12.93 -6.80 11.29
C GLN A 45 12.00 -5.72 11.86
N PRO A 46 11.69 -5.78 13.18
CA PRO A 46 10.70 -4.89 13.82
C PRO A 46 11.00 -3.38 13.72
N THR A 47 12.22 -2.99 13.34
CA THR A 47 12.60 -1.59 13.12
C THR A 47 12.39 -1.13 11.68
N GLN A 48 11.86 -1.98 10.82
CA GLN A 48 11.61 -1.70 9.41
C GLN A 48 10.12 -1.73 9.12
N VAL A 49 9.73 -0.90 8.16
CA VAL A 49 8.42 -0.92 7.52
C VAL A 49 8.55 -1.75 6.26
N ARG A 50 7.57 -2.63 6.04
CA ARG A 50 7.25 -3.18 4.73
C ARG A 50 6.13 -2.35 4.12
N GLY A 51 6.25 -2.01 2.84
CA GLY A 51 5.24 -1.22 2.13
C GLY A 51 4.90 -1.79 0.77
N ILE A 52 3.65 -1.62 0.38
CA ILE A 52 3.10 -1.90 -0.96
C ILE A 52 2.37 -0.66 -1.42
N HIS A 53 2.68 -0.18 -2.63
CA HIS A 53 1.98 0.91 -3.28
C HIS A 53 0.95 0.35 -4.27
N LEU A 54 -0.33 0.73 -4.12
CA LEU A 54 -1.40 0.37 -5.05
C LEU A 54 -2.07 1.63 -5.61
N SER A 55 -2.29 1.65 -6.92
CA SER A 55 -3.06 2.69 -7.62
C SER A 55 -4.22 2.11 -8.42
N ILE A 56 -5.29 2.89 -8.59
CA ILE A 56 -6.46 2.53 -9.42
C ILE A 56 -6.46 3.24 -10.77
N VAL A 57 -5.58 4.24 -10.94
CA VAL A 57 -5.39 5.00 -12.18
C VAL A 57 -3.90 5.04 -12.55
N SER A 58 -3.57 4.86 -13.83
CA SER A 58 -2.24 5.18 -14.35
C SER A 58 -2.01 6.70 -14.35
N ALA A 59 -0.75 7.11 -14.53
CA ALA A 59 -0.38 8.52 -14.64
C ALA A 59 -1.14 9.29 -15.75
N ASP A 60 -1.68 8.60 -16.75
CA ASP A 60 -2.49 9.18 -17.84
C ASP A 60 -4.02 9.17 -17.56
N GLY A 61 -4.43 8.73 -16.37
CA GLY A 61 -5.84 8.68 -15.95
C GLY A 61 -6.60 7.43 -16.41
N THR A 62 -5.95 6.48 -17.09
CA THR A 62 -6.58 5.21 -17.44
C THR A 62 -6.82 4.37 -16.18
N LYS A 63 -8.00 3.77 -16.04
CA LYS A 63 -8.27 2.81 -14.96
C LYS A 63 -7.39 1.58 -15.16
N VAL A 64 -6.60 1.24 -14.15
CA VAL A 64 -5.59 0.16 -14.22
C VAL A 64 -6.01 -1.11 -13.48
N TYR A 65 -7.18 -1.12 -12.85
CA TYR A 65 -7.71 -2.31 -12.19
C TYR A 65 -8.09 -3.39 -13.22
N ASP A 66 -7.40 -4.53 -13.15
CA ASP A 66 -7.68 -5.73 -13.94
C ASP A 66 -7.95 -6.90 -12.97
N PRO A 67 -9.18 -7.43 -12.89
CA PRO A 67 -9.50 -8.55 -12.00
C PRO A 67 -8.75 -9.84 -12.37
N ALA A 68 -8.24 -9.98 -13.60
CA ALA A 68 -7.43 -11.14 -14.00
C ALA A 68 -6.01 -11.12 -13.40
N ALA A 69 -5.57 -10.00 -12.81
CA ALA A 69 -4.21 -9.82 -12.32
C ALA A 69 -3.97 -10.39 -10.91
N ASP A 70 -5.00 -10.90 -10.23
CA ASP A 70 -4.93 -11.45 -8.85
C ASP A 70 -4.07 -10.62 -7.89
N VAL A 71 -4.36 -9.32 -7.82
CA VAL A 71 -3.60 -8.39 -6.96
C VAL A 71 -3.77 -8.76 -5.49
N ALA A 72 -4.97 -9.19 -5.08
CA ALA A 72 -5.27 -9.56 -3.70
C ALA A 72 -4.41 -10.75 -3.23
N GLY A 73 -4.37 -11.85 -3.99
CA GLY A 73 -3.58 -13.04 -3.62
C GLY A 73 -2.09 -12.75 -3.49
N GLN A 74 -1.58 -11.80 -4.28
CA GLN A 74 -0.18 -11.37 -4.16
C GLN A 74 0.07 -10.51 -2.94
N VAL A 75 -0.80 -9.53 -2.69
CA VAL A 75 -0.73 -8.70 -1.47
C VAL A 75 -0.74 -9.60 -0.24
N GLU A 76 -1.61 -10.60 -0.18
CA GLU A 76 -1.69 -11.57 0.92
C GLU A 76 -0.43 -12.45 1.04
N THR A 77 0.22 -12.78 -0.08
CA THR A 77 1.49 -13.54 -0.07
C THR A 77 2.63 -12.72 0.55
N ILE A 78 2.65 -11.41 0.31
CA ILE A 78 3.69 -10.50 0.80
C ILE A 78 3.41 -10.09 2.25
N MET A 79 2.18 -9.69 2.52
CA MET A 79 1.67 -9.25 3.82
C MET A 79 0.90 -10.42 4.47
N GLN A 80 1.65 -11.41 4.95
CA GLN A 80 1.09 -12.62 5.58
C GLN A 80 0.17 -12.27 6.75
N GLN A 81 -0.93 -12.99 7.00
CA GLN A 81 -1.90 -12.67 8.06
C GLN A 81 -1.33 -12.38 9.46
N SER A 82 -0.14 -12.87 9.80
CA SER A 82 0.54 -12.59 11.07
C SER A 82 1.35 -11.29 11.09
N GLY A 83 1.12 -10.36 10.17
CA GLY A 83 1.82 -9.07 10.13
C GLY A 83 1.36 -8.13 11.23
N ASP A 84 2.30 -7.48 11.91
CA ASP A 84 2.03 -6.54 12.99
C ASP A 84 1.98 -5.09 12.50
N LEU A 85 1.31 -4.21 13.27
CA LEU A 85 1.24 -2.76 13.04
C LEU A 85 0.85 -2.38 11.60
N ARG A 86 -0.32 -2.85 11.18
CA ARG A 86 -0.84 -2.65 9.83
C ARG A 86 -1.57 -1.35 9.66
N ALA A 87 -1.34 -0.69 8.52
CA ALA A 87 -2.14 0.45 8.10
C ALA A 87 -2.25 0.61 6.59
N CYS A 88 -3.37 1.17 6.17
CA CYS A 88 -3.60 1.68 4.83
C CYS A 88 -3.54 3.21 4.88
N LEU A 89 -2.70 3.84 4.05
CA LEU A 89 -2.55 5.30 3.98
C LEU A 89 -2.77 5.82 2.56
N GLY A 90 -3.37 7.00 2.41
CA GLY A 90 -3.49 7.67 1.10
C GLY A 90 -4.92 8.07 0.76
N ARG A 91 -5.25 8.06 -0.54
CA ARG A 91 -6.55 8.50 -1.07
C ARG A 91 -7.64 7.45 -0.93
N ILE A 92 -7.86 6.97 0.28
CA ILE A 92 -8.85 5.94 0.62
C ILE A 92 -10.26 6.37 0.19
N ASP A 93 -10.55 7.68 0.24
CA ASP A 93 -11.79 8.27 -0.25
C ASP A 93 -12.10 7.90 -1.69
N LEU A 94 -11.09 7.82 -2.57
CA LEU A 94 -11.29 7.46 -3.97
C LEU A 94 -11.56 5.97 -4.18
N TRP A 95 -11.03 5.13 -3.31
CA TRP A 95 -11.27 3.68 -3.35
C TRP A 95 -12.68 3.37 -2.85
N GLN A 96 -13.10 4.00 -1.75
CA GLN A 96 -14.43 3.83 -1.18
C GLN A 96 -15.53 4.47 -2.05
N ALA A 97 -15.27 5.65 -2.62
CA ALA A 97 -16.23 6.37 -3.46
C ALA A 97 -16.14 6.01 -4.96
N SER A 98 -15.38 4.98 -5.32
CA SER A 98 -15.23 4.54 -6.71
C SER A 98 -16.58 4.21 -7.33
N GLN A 99 -16.82 4.62 -8.57
CA GLN A 99 -18.02 4.23 -9.30
C GLN A 99 -18.04 2.74 -9.72
N SER A 100 -16.91 2.03 -9.58
CA SER A 100 -16.84 0.60 -9.86
C SER A 100 -17.10 -0.19 -8.57
N GLN A 101 -18.19 -0.96 -8.53
CA GLN A 101 -18.50 -1.85 -7.41
C GLN A 101 -17.40 -2.89 -7.21
N GLU A 102 -16.85 -3.43 -8.31
CA GLU A 102 -15.76 -4.42 -8.26
C GLU A 102 -14.52 -3.87 -7.54
N LEU A 103 -14.22 -2.58 -7.72
CA LEU A 103 -13.09 -1.95 -7.06
C LEU A 103 -13.35 -1.67 -5.58
N GLN A 104 -14.59 -1.31 -5.23
CA GLN A 104 -15.01 -1.18 -3.83
C GLN A 104 -14.91 -2.52 -3.11
N ASP A 105 -15.45 -3.58 -3.72
CA ASP A 105 -15.45 -4.94 -3.17
C ASP A 105 -14.02 -5.47 -3.03
N PHE A 106 -13.16 -5.23 -4.04
CA PHE A 106 -11.73 -5.53 -3.96
C PHE A 106 -11.07 -4.83 -2.77
N PHE A 107 -11.27 -3.52 -2.62
CA PHE A 107 -10.66 -2.75 -1.54
C PHE A 107 -11.10 -3.27 -0.16
N VAL A 108 -12.41 -3.43 0.04
CA VAL A 108 -12.98 -3.94 1.30
C VAL A 108 -12.47 -5.35 1.60
N GLY A 109 -12.50 -6.24 0.60
CA GLY A 109 -12.01 -7.61 0.74
C GLY A 109 -10.53 -7.67 1.11
N LEU A 110 -9.71 -6.84 0.47
CA LEU A 110 -8.28 -6.76 0.76
C LEU A 110 -8.01 -6.23 2.18
N MET A 111 -8.73 -5.21 2.63
CA MET A 111 -8.56 -4.68 3.98
C MET A 111 -8.97 -5.72 5.03
N GLN A 112 -10.03 -6.49 4.76
CA GLN A 112 -10.48 -7.58 5.62
C GLN A 112 -9.49 -8.75 5.67
N SER A 113 -8.95 -9.18 4.53
CA SER A 113 -8.05 -10.34 4.49
C SER A 113 -6.71 -10.07 5.17
N LEU A 114 -6.28 -8.81 5.20
CA LEU A 114 -5.09 -8.35 5.89
C LEU A 114 -5.34 -7.91 7.34
N ASP A 115 -6.56 -8.02 7.88
CA ASP A 115 -6.91 -7.47 9.20
C ASP A 115 -6.45 -6.00 9.36
N MET A 116 -6.62 -5.22 8.29
CA MET A 116 -6.13 -3.84 8.22
C MET A 116 -7.13 -2.93 8.92
N LEU A 117 -6.89 -2.62 10.19
CA LEU A 117 -7.81 -1.83 11.02
C LEU A 117 -7.52 -0.32 10.99
N ASN A 118 -6.27 0.08 10.75
CA ASN A 118 -5.87 1.50 10.77
C ASN A 118 -5.86 2.09 9.35
N TRP A 119 -6.77 3.03 9.10
CA TRP A 119 -6.95 3.67 7.80
C TRP A 119 -6.67 5.16 7.95
N VAL A 120 -5.58 5.63 7.37
CA VAL A 120 -5.18 7.04 7.42
C VAL A 120 -5.44 7.67 6.06
N GLN A 121 -6.50 8.46 5.97
CA GLN A 121 -6.73 9.24 4.77
C GLN A 121 -5.70 10.36 4.67
N VAL A 122 -5.00 10.43 3.54
CA VAL A 122 -3.99 11.45 3.24
C VAL A 122 -4.31 12.03 1.87
N GLU A 123 -4.24 13.36 1.74
CA GLU A 123 -4.40 14.05 0.45
C GLU A 123 -3.27 13.70 -0.52
N ASP A 124 -3.42 14.10 -1.79
CA ASP A 124 -2.36 13.91 -2.78
C ASP A 124 -1.06 14.62 -2.32
N GLY A 125 0.08 14.05 -2.69
CA GLY A 125 1.40 14.58 -2.31
C GLY A 125 2.35 13.52 -1.81
N ASN A 126 3.55 13.94 -1.41
CA ASN A 126 4.59 12.98 -1.04
C ASN A 126 4.24 12.25 0.25
N LEU A 127 4.37 10.92 0.26
CA LEU A 127 4.12 10.09 1.44
C LEU A 127 5.39 9.33 1.83
N ARG A 128 5.78 9.46 3.10
CA ARG A 128 6.86 8.68 3.71
C ARG A 128 6.35 7.95 4.93
N VAL A 129 6.84 6.73 5.17
CA VAL A 129 6.44 5.89 6.32
C VAL A 129 7.68 5.26 6.94
N ARG A 130 7.72 5.18 8.28
CA ARG A 130 8.81 4.55 9.04
C ARG A 130 8.31 3.88 10.32
N ILE A 131 9.16 3.04 10.92
CA ILE A 131 9.03 2.66 12.33
C ILE A 131 10.03 3.49 13.14
N HIS A 132 9.55 4.21 14.14
CA HIS A 132 10.40 4.97 15.05
C HIS A 132 9.92 4.82 16.49
N GLY A 133 10.81 4.39 17.38
CA GLY A 133 10.45 4.14 18.79
C GLY A 133 9.43 3.01 18.98
N GLY A 134 9.38 2.05 18.05
CA GLY A 134 8.41 0.93 18.07
C GLY A 134 7.01 1.28 17.58
N VAL A 135 6.81 2.51 17.06
CA VAL A 135 5.53 2.98 16.53
C VAL A 135 5.66 3.27 15.04
N MET A 136 4.63 2.96 14.27
CA MET A 136 4.55 3.35 12.87
C MET A 136 4.24 4.85 12.76
N GLN A 137 5.01 5.55 11.94
CA GLN A 137 4.82 6.97 11.68
C GLN A 137 4.75 7.24 10.19
N TYR A 138 3.97 8.24 9.81
CA TYR A 138 3.92 8.76 8.45
C TYR A 138 4.22 10.25 8.40
N GLN A 139 4.69 10.71 7.25
CA GLN A 139 4.88 12.11 6.92
C GLN A 139 4.23 12.38 5.57
N HIS A 140 3.41 13.42 5.49
CA HIS A 140 2.83 13.93 4.26
C HIS A 140 3.49 15.25 3.86
N GLY A 141 3.91 15.36 2.60
CA GLY A 141 4.68 16.49 2.08
C GLY A 141 5.95 16.74 2.89
N THR A 142 6.08 17.94 3.43
CA THR A 142 7.18 18.35 4.33
C THR A 142 6.72 18.55 5.78
N GLY A 143 5.52 18.03 6.12
CA GLY A 143 4.92 18.16 7.44
C GLY A 143 5.67 17.42 8.55
N ALA A 144 5.13 17.48 9.77
CA ALA A 144 5.67 16.70 10.88
C ALA A 144 5.39 15.18 10.69
N TRP A 145 6.19 14.35 11.35
CA TRP A 145 5.90 12.92 11.49
C TRP A 145 4.74 12.73 12.46
N THR A 146 3.75 11.94 12.05
CA THR A 146 2.54 11.64 12.81
C THR A 146 2.48 10.14 13.06
N ASN A 147 2.06 9.73 14.27
CA ASN A 147 1.83 8.32 14.56
C ASN A 147 0.59 7.85 13.80
N VAL A 148 0.69 6.64 13.25
CA VAL A 148 -0.44 5.92 12.65
C VAL A 148 -1.36 5.37 13.74
#